data_AF-A0A2G2Q4H4-F1
#
_entry.id   AF-A0A2G2Q4H4-F1
#
_cell.length_a   1.000
_cell.length_b   1.000
_cell.length_c   1.000
_cell.angle_alpha   90.00
_cell.angle_beta   90.00
_cell.angle_gamma   90.00
#
_symmetry.space_group_name_H-M   'P 1'
#
loop_
_entity.id
_entity.type
_entity.pdbx_description
1 polymer ?
#
loop_
_entity_poly.entity_id
_entity_poly.type
_entity_poly.pdbx_seq_one_letter_code
_entity_poly.pdbx_strand_id
1 'polypeptide(L)'
;MKRITLIILSFSFSHFLFAQNEDSIKLVGFEIYLLNEYNGNPNSFWYLDKTELRKFKRKFKEKKLNQLPNSICHDYLNWNKITLFDKPFLSKSDIEYYSWNDYTVVLTQSGIEKIKLLKGNVQGIPFAIVINGVVQFGGKFRWIGSSQMNDRVYTSFKSDFKEIKIMFMGCGEDPRNTPDFRAKLNLRTE
;
A
#
# COMPACT_ATOMS: atom_id res chain seq x y z
N MET A 1 -4.98 60.37 -46.14
CA MET A 1 -4.60 58.95 -46.23
C MET A 1 -4.10 58.47 -44.87
N LYS A 2 -4.84 57.58 -44.20
CA LYS A 2 -4.55 57.09 -42.85
C LYS A 2 -3.53 55.94 -42.93
N ARG A 3 -2.44 56.03 -42.16
CA ARG A 3 -1.47 54.94 -41.96
C ARG A 3 -2.06 53.96 -40.93
N ILE A 4 -2.20 52.69 -41.32
CA ILE A 4 -2.59 51.60 -40.42
C ILE A 4 -1.29 50.93 -39.97
N THR A 5 -0.96 51.09 -38.70
CA THR A 5 0.17 50.39 -38.05
C THR A 5 -0.32 49.00 -37.64
N LEU A 6 0.21 47.95 -38.28
CA LEU A 6 -0.08 46.56 -37.94
C LEU A 6 0.79 46.15 -36.75
N ILE A 7 0.19 45.99 -35.56
CA ILE A 7 0.87 45.43 -34.39
C ILE A 7 0.71 43.92 -34.44
N ILE A 8 1.79 43.21 -34.75
CA ILE A 8 1.86 41.75 -34.67
C ILE A 8 2.15 41.41 -33.20
N LEU A 9 1.11 41.00 -32.46
CA LEU A 9 1.23 40.41 -31.14
C LEU A 9 1.78 38.99 -31.29
N SER A 10 3.09 38.85 -31.14
CA SER A 10 3.73 37.55 -30.94
C SER A 10 3.31 37.01 -29.57
N PHE A 11 2.29 36.17 -29.54
CA PHE A 11 2.01 35.31 -28.39
C PHE A 11 3.09 34.23 -28.33
N SER A 12 4.11 34.47 -27.52
CA SER A 12 5.03 33.44 -27.08
C SER A 12 4.22 32.42 -26.28
N PHE A 13 3.76 31.36 -26.95
CA PHE A 13 3.21 30.17 -26.31
C PHE A 13 4.39 29.49 -25.61
N SER A 14 4.70 29.98 -24.41
CA SER A 14 5.54 29.28 -23.45
C SER A 14 5.02 27.86 -23.39
N HIS A 15 5.84 26.91 -23.84
CA HIS A 15 5.62 25.49 -23.62
C HIS A 15 5.58 25.28 -22.10
N PHE A 16 4.42 25.50 -21.50
CA PHE A 16 4.03 24.86 -20.26
C PHE A 16 3.76 23.40 -20.62
N LEU A 17 4.84 22.67 -20.93
CA LEU A 17 4.90 21.24 -20.71
C LEU A 17 4.73 21.08 -19.21
N PHE A 18 3.47 21.03 -18.76
CA PHE A 18 3.16 20.23 -17.60
C PHE A 18 3.71 18.85 -17.96
N ALA A 19 4.86 18.51 -17.40
CA ALA A 19 5.16 17.15 -17.05
C ALA A 19 3.97 16.71 -16.18
N GLN A 20 2.94 16.17 -16.82
CA GLN A 20 2.01 15.32 -16.11
C GLN A 20 2.91 14.26 -15.52
N ASN A 21 3.03 14.29 -14.19
CA ASN A 21 3.66 13.24 -13.44
C ASN A 21 2.86 11.97 -13.78
N GLU A 22 3.34 11.22 -14.78
CA GLU A 22 2.80 9.94 -15.27
C GLU A 22 2.66 8.93 -14.12
N ASP A 23 3.31 9.20 -13.00
CA ASP A 23 3.33 8.33 -11.83
C ASP A 23 2.16 8.55 -10.85
N SER A 24 1.30 9.55 -11.05
CA SER A 24 0.06 9.68 -10.26
C SER A 24 -1.05 8.82 -10.85
N ILE A 25 -0.78 7.51 -10.97
CA ILE A 25 -1.80 6.56 -11.41
C ILE A 25 -2.90 6.59 -10.36
N LYS A 26 -4.02 7.26 -10.66
CA LYS A 26 -5.31 6.98 -10.03
C LYS A 26 -5.61 5.53 -10.35
N LEU A 27 -5.10 4.61 -9.52
CA LEU A 27 -5.30 3.19 -9.70
C LEU A 27 -6.79 2.92 -9.60
N VAL A 28 -7.41 2.68 -10.75
CA VAL A 28 -8.79 2.23 -10.83
C VAL A 28 -8.85 0.87 -10.12
N GLY A 29 -9.89 0.66 -9.30
CA GLY A 29 -10.11 -0.61 -8.62
C GLY A 29 -9.28 -0.85 -7.36
N PHE A 30 -8.71 0.19 -6.72
CA PHE A 30 -8.12 0.04 -5.39
C PHE A 30 -9.22 -0.10 -4.33
N GLU A 31 -9.13 -1.16 -3.54
CA GLU A 31 -10.06 -1.50 -2.47
C GLU A 31 -9.29 -2.08 -1.27
N ILE A 32 -9.83 -1.90 -0.07
CA ILE A 32 -9.34 -2.55 1.15
C ILE A 32 -10.44 -3.44 1.70
N TYR A 33 -10.13 -4.72 1.85
CA TYR A 33 -10.98 -5.73 2.45
C TYR A 33 -10.49 -6.06 3.86
N LEU A 34 -11.42 -6.31 4.77
CA LEU A 34 -11.06 -6.97 6.03
C LEU A 34 -10.88 -8.46 5.78
N LEU A 35 -10.04 -9.09 6.59
CA LEU A 35 -9.85 -10.53 6.61
C LEU A 35 -10.78 -11.14 7.67
N ASN A 36 -11.43 -12.27 7.36
CA ASN A 36 -12.23 -13.02 8.34
C ASN A 36 -11.34 -13.55 9.47
N GLU A 37 -10.15 -14.02 9.10
CA GLU A 37 -9.15 -14.57 10.02
C GLU A 37 -7.74 -14.15 9.59
N TYR A 38 -6.86 -13.92 10.57
CA TYR A 38 -5.45 -13.67 10.28
C TYR A 38 -4.70 -14.99 10.11
N ASN A 39 -4.29 -15.27 8.88
CA ASN A 39 -3.48 -16.45 8.56
C ASN A 39 -2.00 -16.08 8.42
N GLY A 40 -1.36 -15.87 9.58
CA GLY A 40 0.06 -15.62 9.68
C GLY A 40 0.92 -16.77 9.14
N ASN A 41 2.16 -16.47 8.77
CA ASN A 41 3.06 -17.46 8.22
C ASN A 41 3.63 -18.35 9.34
N PRO A 42 3.31 -19.66 9.37
CA PRO A 42 3.81 -20.56 10.40
C PRO A 42 5.33 -20.74 10.33
N ASN A 43 5.94 -20.43 9.18
CA ASN A 43 7.39 -20.55 8.97
C ASN A 43 8.16 -19.26 9.29
N SER A 44 7.55 -18.35 10.04
CA SER A 44 8.22 -17.12 10.47
C SER A 44 9.51 -17.39 11.24
N PHE A 45 10.53 -16.56 11.00
CA PHE A 45 11.75 -16.57 11.81
C PHE A 45 11.52 -16.25 13.30
N TRP A 46 10.36 -15.67 13.65
CA TRP A 46 9.98 -15.40 15.05
C TRP A 46 9.52 -16.64 15.81
N TYR A 47 9.06 -17.67 15.12
CA TYR A 47 8.66 -18.95 15.73
C TYR A 47 9.81 -19.95 15.81
N LEU A 48 10.99 -19.59 15.29
CA LEU A 48 12.17 -20.46 15.34
C LEU A 48 12.65 -20.66 16.76
N ASP A 49 13.04 -21.89 17.08
CA ASP A 49 13.71 -22.16 18.34
C ASP A 49 15.10 -21.49 18.41
N LYS A 50 15.74 -21.51 19.59
CA LYS A 50 17.06 -20.87 19.78
C LYS A 50 18.14 -21.40 18.82
N THR A 51 18.11 -22.69 18.50
CA THR A 51 19.07 -23.35 17.62
C THR A 51 18.83 -22.97 16.17
N GLU A 52 17.57 -23.00 15.74
CA GLU A 52 17.13 -22.59 14.41
C GLU A 52 17.40 -21.10 14.17
N LEU A 53 17.11 -20.25 15.15
CA LEU A 53 17.39 -18.81 15.08
C LEU A 53 18.89 -18.54 14.94
N ARG A 54 19.77 -19.31 15.59
CA ARG A 54 21.22 -19.20 15.39
C ARG A 54 21.64 -19.61 13.98
N LYS A 55 21.11 -20.72 13.47
CA LYS A 55 21.37 -21.17 12.08
C LYS A 55 20.89 -20.12 11.07
N PHE A 56 19.70 -19.56 11.31
CA PHE A 56 19.11 -18.47 10.55
C PHE A 56 19.99 -17.23 10.54
N LYS A 57 20.36 -16.71 11.73
CA LYS A 57 21.23 -15.54 11.87
C LYS A 57 22.58 -15.75 11.21
N ARG A 58 23.11 -16.97 11.19
CA ARG A 58 24.35 -17.31 10.47
C ARG A 58 24.15 -17.31 8.95
N LYS A 59 23.06 -17.93 8.46
CA LYS A 59 22.72 -17.99 7.03
C LYS A 59 22.45 -16.60 6.43
N PHE A 60 21.87 -15.71 7.23
CA PHE A 60 21.44 -14.38 6.81
C PHE A 60 22.24 -13.25 7.47
N LYS A 61 23.42 -13.54 8.03
CA LYS A 61 24.22 -12.60 8.83
C LYS A 61 24.53 -11.29 8.12
N GLU A 62 24.64 -11.35 6.79
CA GLU A 62 25.00 -10.22 5.93
C GLU A 62 23.79 -9.64 5.18
N LYS A 63 22.61 -10.29 5.25
CA LYS A 63 21.42 -9.81 4.56
C LYS A 63 20.71 -8.76 5.39
N LYS A 64 20.30 -7.67 4.74
CA LYS A 64 19.33 -6.74 5.33
C LYS A 64 17.98 -7.43 5.46
N LEU A 65 17.19 -7.03 6.44
CA LEU A 65 15.85 -7.60 6.70
C LEU A 65 14.94 -7.58 5.45
N ASN A 66 15.00 -6.51 4.66
CA ASN A 66 14.26 -6.36 3.40
C ASN A 66 14.78 -7.25 2.24
N GLN A 67 15.78 -8.10 2.48
CA GLN A 67 16.34 -9.06 1.52
C GLN A 67 16.10 -10.51 1.95
N LEU A 68 15.38 -10.72 3.05
CA LEU A 68 14.94 -12.03 3.50
C LEU A 68 13.80 -12.54 2.59
N PRO A 69 13.74 -13.85 2.26
CA PRO A 69 12.60 -14.40 1.56
C PRO A 69 11.27 -14.14 2.27
N ASN A 70 10.21 -13.84 1.51
CA ASN A 70 8.87 -13.59 2.10
C ASN A 70 8.37 -14.78 2.93
N SER A 71 8.75 -16.00 2.53
CA SER A 71 8.36 -17.26 3.17
C SER A 71 8.87 -17.43 4.61
N ILE A 72 9.76 -16.57 5.08
CA ILE A 72 10.30 -16.61 6.45
C ILE A 72 9.92 -15.38 7.28
N CYS A 73 9.21 -14.40 6.73
CA CYS A 73 8.77 -13.21 7.46
C CYS A 73 7.57 -13.54 8.38
N HIS A 74 7.45 -12.85 9.52
CA HIS A 74 6.41 -13.08 10.54
C HIS A 74 5.01 -12.85 10.04
N ASP A 75 4.78 -11.63 9.57
CA ASP A 75 3.46 -11.21 9.20
C ASP A 75 3.25 -11.31 7.69
N TYR A 76 3.71 -12.43 7.12
CA TYR A 76 3.37 -12.79 5.76
C TYR A 76 2.04 -13.52 5.76
N LEU A 77 1.01 -12.86 5.24
CA LEU A 77 -0.29 -13.48 5.03
C LEU A 77 -0.14 -14.64 4.03
N ASN A 78 -0.63 -15.81 4.43
CA ASN A 78 -0.68 -16.95 3.54
C ASN A 78 -1.80 -16.76 2.50
N TRP A 79 -1.47 -16.27 1.29
CA TRP A 79 -2.43 -15.98 0.21
C TRP A 79 -3.40 -17.13 -0.06
N ASN A 80 -2.94 -18.37 0.00
CA ASN A 80 -3.74 -19.57 -0.30
C ASN A 80 -4.79 -19.88 0.77
N LYS A 81 -4.74 -19.18 1.91
CA LYS A 81 -5.64 -19.38 3.05
C LYS A 81 -6.39 -18.11 3.42
N ILE A 82 -6.24 -17.03 2.65
CA ILE A 82 -6.94 -15.78 2.93
C ILE A 82 -8.42 -15.94 2.59
N THR A 83 -9.27 -15.60 3.55
CA THR A 83 -10.71 -15.43 3.35
C THR A 83 -11.05 -13.98 3.60
N LEU A 84 -11.55 -13.30 2.57
CA LEU A 84 -12.00 -11.90 2.64
C LEU A 84 -13.46 -11.86 3.06
N PHE A 85 -13.88 -10.76 3.68
CA PHE A 85 -15.31 -10.44 3.73
C PHE A 85 -15.85 -10.22 2.32
N ASP A 86 -17.14 -10.53 2.11
CA ASP A 86 -17.80 -10.46 0.79
C ASP A 86 -17.76 -9.07 0.15
N LYS A 87 -17.62 -8.01 0.97
CA LYS A 87 -17.64 -6.62 0.53
C LYS A 87 -16.36 -5.89 0.94
N PRO A 88 -15.87 -4.96 0.11
CA PRO A 88 -14.76 -4.10 0.50
C PRO A 88 -15.16 -3.26 1.69
N PHE A 89 -14.25 -3.15 2.65
CA PHE A 89 -14.40 -2.23 3.77
C PHE A 89 -14.21 -0.79 3.31
N LEU A 90 -13.12 -0.53 2.58
CA LEU A 90 -12.96 0.72 1.81
C LEU A 90 -13.02 0.38 0.31
N SER A 91 -13.96 1.01 -0.36
CA SER A 91 -14.23 0.89 -1.79
C SER A 91 -13.81 2.18 -2.52
N LYS A 92 -14.02 2.24 -3.84
CA LYS A 92 -13.74 3.43 -4.65
C LYS A 92 -14.41 4.71 -4.13
N SER A 93 -15.62 4.63 -3.56
CA SER A 93 -16.30 5.83 -3.03
C SER A 93 -15.71 6.35 -1.72
N ASP A 94 -14.92 5.52 -1.03
CA ASP A 94 -14.29 5.83 0.25
C ASP A 94 -12.90 6.47 0.07
N ILE A 95 -12.40 6.49 -1.17
CA ILE A 95 -11.02 6.84 -1.50
C ILE A 95 -11.03 7.98 -2.51
N GLU A 96 -10.50 9.12 -2.09
CA GLU A 96 -10.39 10.30 -2.93
C GLU A 96 -9.23 10.15 -3.92
N TYR A 97 -8.09 9.70 -3.39
CA TYR A 97 -6.87 9.53 -4.16
C TYR A 97 -5.99 8.48 -3.51
N TYR A 98 -5.15 7.86 -4.33
CA TYR A 98 -4.13 6.99 -3.82
C TYR A 98 -2.85 7.12 -4.64
N SER A 99 -1.73 7.38 -3.95
CA SER A 99 -0.39 7.43 -4.52
C SER A 99 0.38 6.17 -4.16
N TRP A 100 0.78 5.41 -5.19
CA TRP A 100 1.63 4.23 -5.02
C TRP A 100 3.07 4.60 -4.61
N ASN A 101 3.54 5.77 -5.06
CA ASN A 101 4.88 6.28 -4.78
C ASN A 101 5.00 6.82 -3.35
N ASP A 102 4.01 7.59 -2.91
CA ASP A 102 4.01 8.23 -1.60
C ASP A 102 3.42 7.35 -0.49
N TYR A 103 2.91 6.19 -0.90
CA TYR A 103 2.22 5.23 -0.05
C TYR A 103 1.04 5.84 0.70
N THR A 104 0.33 6.77 0.08
CA THR A 104 -0.75 7.53 0.74
C THR A 104 -2.07 7.23 0.08
N VAL A 105 -3.00 6.66 0.84
CA VAL A 105 -4.43 6.65 0.49
C VAL A 105 -5.07 7.86 1.17
N VAL A 106 -5.61 8.78 0.38
CA VAL A 106 -6.42 9.90 0.85
C VAL A 106 -7.87 9.45 0.86
N LEU A 107 -8.53 9.57 2.01
CA LEU A 107 -9.88 9.11 2.23
C LEU A 107 -10.89 10.22 1.94
N THR A 108 -12.04 9.86 1.36
CA THR A 108 -13.21 10.74 1.37
C THR A 108 -13.78 10.84 2.77
N GLN A 109 -14.71 11.76 2.99
CA GLN A 109 -15.44 11.84 4.26
C GLN A 109 -16.09 10.50 4.65
N SER A 110 -16.62 9.74 3.68
CA SER A 110 -17.20 8.42 3.93
C SER A 110 -16.15 7.40 4.39
N GLY A 111 -14.96 7.38 3.76
CA GLY A 111 -13.85 6.53 4.20
C GLY A 111 -13.37 6.87 5.61
N ILE A 112 -13.29 8.16 5.94
CA ILE A 112 -12.94 8.64 7.28
C ILE A 112 -13.95 8.14 8.32
N GLU A 113 -15.26 8.24 8.03
CA GLU A 113 -16.34 7.73 8.90
C GLU A 113 -16.18 6.23 9.14
N LYS A 114 -15.95 5.44 8.09
CA LYS A 114 -15.75 3.98 8.21
C LYS A 114 -14.55 3.62 9.09
N ILE A 115 -13.43 4.31 8.94
CA ILE A 115 -12.25 4.11 9.79
C ILE A 115 -12.57 4.51 11.24
N LYS A 116 -13.29 5.61 11.45
CA LYS A 116 -13.71 6.02 12.80
C LYS A 116 -14.68 5.04 13.44
N LEU A 117 -15.53 4.34 12.68
CA LEU A 117 -16.42 3.30 13.20
C LEU A 117 -15.65 2.11 13.81
N LEU A 118 -14.39 1.92 13.41
CA LEU A 118 -13.53 0.92 14.04
C LEU A 118 -12.93 1.40 15.39
N LYS A 119 -13.22 2.63 15.86
CA LYS A 119 -12.65 3.21 17.10
C LYS A 119 -12.88 2.28 18.30
N GLY A 120 -11.77 1.95 18.97
CA GLY A 120 -11.70 1.03 20.09
C GLY A 120 -10.92 -0.25 19.78
N ASN A 121 -10.97 -0.74 18.53
CA ASN A 121 -10.38 -2.04 18.15
C ASN A 121 -9.64 -2.07 16.80
N VAL A 122 -9.45 -0.95 16.09
CA VAL A 122 -8.68 -0.90 14.81
C VAL A 122 -7.33 -1.63 14.88
N GLN A 123 -6.64 -1.51 16.01
CA GLN A 123 -5.27 -2.00 16.12
C GLN A 123 -5.22 -3.52 15.96
N GLY A 124 -4.43 -3.98 14.99
CA GLY A 124 -4.25 -5.41 14.74
C GLY A 124 -5.34 -6.02 13.84
N ILE A 125 -6.36 -5.27 13.41
CA ILE A 125 -7.36 -5.78 12.47
C ILE A 125 -6.68 -6.12 11.14
N PRO A 126 -6.73 -7.38 10.70
CA PRO A 126 -6.10 -7.81 9.47
C PRO A 126 -6.89 -7.31 8.26
N PHE A 127 -6.19 -6.79 7.25
CA PHE A 127 -6.76 -6.35 5.99
C PHE A 127 -5.97 -6.86 4.78
N ALA A 128 -6.60 -6.84 3.61
CA ALA A 128 -5.99 -7.04 2.32
C ALA A 128 -6.23 -5.82 1.41
N ILE A 129 -5.21 -5.42 0.66
CA ILE A 129 -5.32 -4.46 -0.44
C ILE A 129 -5.56 -5.24 -1.71
N VAL A 130 -6.68 -4.93 -2.35
CA VAL A 130 -7.12 -5.51 -3.61
C VAL A 130 -7.03 -4.40 -4.65
N ILE A 131 -6.35 -4.70 -5.75
CA ILE A 131 -6.30 -3.82 -6.90
C ILE A 131 -6.89 -4.60 -8.04
N ASN A 132 -7.93 -4.04 -8.66
CA ASN A 132 -8.52 -4.62 -9.84
C ASN A 132 -9.02 -6.07 -9.60
N GLY A 133 -9.56 -6.33 -8.41
CA GLY A 133 -10.05 -7.66 -8.00
C GLY A 133 -8.94 -8.66 -7.67
N VAL A 134 -7.67 -8.26 -7.69
CA VAL A 134 -6.53 -9.11 -7.34
C VAL A 134 -5.94 -8.65 -6.03
N VAL A 135 -5.83 -9.57 -5.06
CA VAL A 135 -5.12 -9.33 -3.80
C VAL A 135 -3.64 -9.09 -4.09
N GLN A 136 -3.12 -7.93 -3.71
CA GLN A 136 -1.72 -7.55 -3.95
C GLN A 136 -0.87 -7.78 -2.70
N PHE A 137 -1.37 -7.35 -1.55
CA PHE A 137 -0.77 -7.60 -0.24
C PHE A 137 -1.80 -7.35 0.86
N GLY A 138 -1.40 -7.53 2.10
CA GLY A 138 -2.24 -7.28 3.26
C GLY A 138 -1.39 -7.03 4.48
N GLY A 139 -2.05 -6.60 5.53
CA GLY A 139 -1.41 -6.11 6.72
C GLY A 139 -2.38 -6.08 7.89
N LYS A 140 -2.04 -5.29 8.89
CA LYS A 140 -2.90 -5.00 10.03
C LYS A 140 -2.99 -3.51 10.18
N PHE A 141 -4.19 -3.02 10.50
CA PHE A 141 -4.32 -1.61 10.82
C PHE A 141 -3.52 -1.31 12.09
N ARG A 142 -2.75 -0.22 12.04
CA ARG A 142 -1.90 0.24 13.14
C ARG A 142 -2.13 1.73 13.37
N TRP A 143 -2.06 2.12 14.63
CA TRP A 143 -1.99 3.54 15.02
C TRP A 143 -0.54 3.97 15.21
N ILE A 144 -0.25 5.25 14.98
CA ILE A 144 1.03 5.84 15.34
C ILE A 144 1.31 5.52 16.82
N GLY A 145 2.39 4.79 17.10
CA GLY A 145 2.82 4.42 18.47
C GLY A 145 2.48 2.99 18.93
N SER A 146 1.81 2.15 18.14
CA SER A 146 1.53 0.75 18.51
C SER A 146 2.77 -0.17 18.38
N SER A 147 3.01 -1.07 19.34
CA SER A 147 4.14 -2.03 19.31
C SER A 147 3.93 -3.23 18.37
N GLN A 148 2.73 -3.39 17.80
CA GLN A 148 2.41 -4.49 16.87
C GLN A 148 2.80 -4.09 15.46
N MET A 149 4.10 -4.16 15.17
CA MET A 149 4.60 -4.04 13.80
C MET A 149 4.27 -5.33 13.06
N ASN A 150 3.50 -5.21 11.97
CA ASN A 150 3.55 -6.23 10.94
C ASN A 150 4.83 -6.00 10.14
N ASP A 151 5.60 -7.08 9.96
CA ASP A 151 6.90 -7.12 9.26
C ASP A 151 6.89 -6.59 7.81
N ARG A 152 5.74 -6.24 7.22
CA ARG A 152 5.70 -5.85 5.81
C ARG A 152 4.73 -4.75 5.43
N VAL A 153 3.52 -4.68 5.99
CA VAL A 153 2.57 -3.61 5.65
C VAL A 153 1.76 -3.24 6.89
N TYR A 154 1.82 -1.97 7.26
CA TYR A 154 0.92 -1.40 8.26
C TYR A 154 0.41 -0.04 7.81
N THR A 155 -0.78 0.30 8.31
CA THR A 155 -1.34 1.64 8.14
C THR A 155 -0.79 2.58 9.21
N SER A 156 -0.61 3.85 8.89
CA SER A 156 -0.49 4.90 9.89
C SER A 156 -1.51 5.98 9.58
N PHE A 157 -2.38 6.27 10.54
CA PHE A 157 -3.34 7.37 10.45
C PHE A 157 -2.68 8.66 10.94
N LYS A 158 -2.73 9.72 10.15
CA LYS A 158 -2.43 11.07 10.67
C LYS A 158 -3.48 11.47 11.70
N SER A 159 -3.14 12.45 12.54
CA SER A 159 -3.99 12.94 13.64
C SER A 159 -5.41 13.33 13.23
N ASP A 160 -5.65 13.64 11.95
CA ASP A 160 -6.94 14.02 11.38
C ASP A 160 -7.63 12.92 10.57
N PHE A 161 -7.09 11.69 10.52
CA PHE A 161 -7.65 10.52 9.81
C PHE A 161 -7.82 10.63 8.31
N LYS A 162 -7.36 11.71 7.68
CA LYS A 162 -7.59 11.92 6.25
C LYS A 162 -6.76 11.00 5.37
N GLU A 163 -5.65 10.49 5.91
CA GLU A 163 -4.68 9.70 5.17
C GLU A 163 -4.40 8.37 5.87
N ILE A 164 -4.31 7.32 5.05
CA ILE A 164 -3.70 6.05 5.40
C ILE A 164 -2.33 5.98 4.74
N LYS A 165 -1.27 5.92 5.53
CA LYS A 165 0.09 5.64 5.05
C LYS A 165 0.36 4.13 5.04
N ILE A 166 0.74 3.57 3.90
CA ILE A 166 1.10 2.16 3.71
C ILE A 166 2.61 2.03 3.87
N MET A 167 3.10 1.51 4.99
CA MET A 167 4.55 1.44 5.22
C MET A 167 5.07 0.02 4.99
N PHE A 168 6.12 -0.10 4.16
CA PHE A 168 6.86 -1.36 3.97
C PHE A 168 8.12 -1.40 4.82
N MET A 169 8.03 -1.98 6.02
CA MET A 169 9.16 -2.11 6.95
C MET A 169 9.16 -3.50 7.58
N GLY A 170 10.34 -4.12 7.72
CA GLY A 170 10.56 -5.20 8.70
C GLY A 170 11.15 -6.48 8.13
N CYS A 171 10.66 -7.00 7.00
CA CYS A 171 11.13 -8.23 6.37
C CYS A 171 10.55 -8.40 4.96
N GLY A 172 11.34 -8.98 4.04
CA GLY A 172 10.86 -9.28 2.69
C GLY A 172 11.12 -8.17 1.68
N GLU A 173 11.07 -8.54 0.41
CA GLU A 173 11.17 -7.57 -0.68
C GLU A 173 9.92 -6.67 -0.70
N ASP A 174 10.08 -5.41 -1.10
CA ASP A 174 8.93 -4.56 -1.41
C ASP A 174 8.12 -5.21 -2.54
N PRO A 175 6.84 -5.58 -2.33
CA PRO A 175 6.05 -6.29 -3.35
C PRO A 175 5.96 -5.51 -4.66
N ARG A 176 6.14 -4.19 -4.65
CA ARG A 176 6.12 -3.33 -5.84
C ARG A 176 7.29 -3.56 -6.79
N ASN A 177 8.38 -4.10 -6.26
CA ASN A 177 9.57 -4.42 -7.04
C ASN A 177 9.51 -5.81 -7.66
N THR A 178 8.51 -6.62 -7.29
CA THR A 178 8.35 -7.95 -7.88
C THR A 178 7.86 -7.86 -9.33
N PRO A 179 8.41 -8.67 -10.25
CA PRO A 179 7.95 -8.71 -11.65
C PRO A 179 6.44 -9.00 -11.76
N ASP A 180 5.93 -9.91 -10.91
CA ASP A 180 4.51 -10.28 -10.87
C ASP A 180 3.59 -9.09 -10.59
N PHE A 181 3.99 -8.21 -9.67
CA PHE A 181 3.21 -7.02 -9.32
C PHE A 181 3.15 -6.05 -10.50
N ARG A 182 4.29 -5.77 -11.14
CA ARG A 182 4.36 -4.86 -12.30
C ARG A 182 3.60 -5.41 -13.51
N ALA A 183 3.70 -6.72 -13.76
CA ALA A 183 2.92 -7.37 -14.81
C ALA A 183 1.41 -7.24 -14.56
N LYS A 184 0.95 -7.44 -13.31
CA LYS A 184 -0.46 -7.30 -12.94
C LYS A 184 -0.99 -5.87 -13.00
N LEU A 185 -0.14 -4.86 -12.82
CA LEU A 185 -0.50 -3.46 -13.03
C LEU A 185 -0.67 -3.11 -14.53
N ASN A 186 0.25 -3.60 -15.37
CA ASN A 186 0.27 -3.29 -16.81
C ASN A 186 -0.81 -4.01 -17.63
N LEU A 187 -1.41 -5.08 -17.11
CA LEU A 187 -2.45 -5.85 -17.80
C LEU A 187 -3.82 -5.14 -17.90
N ARG A 188 -3.95 -3.88 -17.46
CA ARG A 188 -5.25 -3.17 -17.41
C ARG A 188 -5.17 -1.68 -17.76
N THR A 189 -4.10 -1.22 -18.40
CA THR A 189 -4.01 0.14 -18.98
C THR A 189 -4.54 0.21 -20.42
N GLU A 190 -5.41 -0.71 -20.82
CA GLU A 190 -6.17 -0.67 -22.08
C GLU A 190 -7.61 -0.22 -21.84
#